data_AF-A0A4Q2KYW0-F1
#
_entry.id   AF-A0A4Q2KYW0-F1
#
_cell.length_a   1.000
_cell.length_b   1.000
_cell.length_c   1.000
_cell.angle_alpha   90.00
_cell.angle_beta   90.00
_cell.angle_gamma   90.00
#
_symmetry.space_group_name_H-M   'P 1'
#
loop_
_entity.id
_entity.type
_entity.pdbx_description
1 polymer ?
#
loop_
_entity_poly.entity_id
_entity_poly.type
_entity_poly.pdbx_seq_one_letter_code
_entity_poly.pdbx_strand_id
1 'polypeptide(L)'
;MEDKYKKIWEEAEETFLEILQLSAQKQKELEKIGDVAGKELLEKEVISKYESLYLALQSENFDTFSEEQWKAMEDILEEIQKKHQISREYLGEKRRLRKHLTGKSGAEVVKKLWEYQKKELEKQKRLIFEEASQVLEEEEILHRKLCEAIQEEEQLRLFELMQPLQQKYRKISEKAIDIQKKIDYTVRDIEKKWKFEIYGTISEQTLKETSEEFFKKQKN
;
A
#
# COMPACT_ATOMS: atom_id res chain seq x y z
N MET A 1 -11.08 7.26 28.38
CA MET A 1 -10.82 8.60 27.84
C MET A 1 -11.91 9.62 28.18
N GLU A 2 -11.57 10.76 28.79
CA GLU A 2 -12.49 11.89 28.95
C GLU A 2 -12.82 12.54 27.59
N ASP A 3 -14.01 13.14 27.45
CA ASP A 3 -14.49 13.74 26.19
C ASP A 3 -13.55 14.81 25.61
N LYS A 4 -12.85 15.55 26.48
CA LYS A 4 -11.85 16.55 26.08
C LYS A 4 -10.67 15.92 25.33
N TYR A 5 -10.12 14.82 25.85
CA TYR A 5 -8.96 14.15 25.26
C TYR A 5 -9.31 13.42 23.97
N LYS A 6 -10.52 12.86 23.89
CA LYS A 6 -11.05 12.30 22.65
C LYS A 6 -11.11 13.33 21.53
N LYS A 7 -11.49 14.58 21.85
CA LYS A 7 -11.55 15.65 20.86
C LYS A 7 -10.17 16.02 20.31
N ILE A 8 -9.14 16.05 21.17
CA ILE A 8 -7.74 16.31 20.79
C ILE A 8 -7.23 15.18 19.89
N TRP A 9 -7.50 13.92 20.25
CA TRP A 9 -7.12 12.76 19.44
C TRP A 9 -7.76 12.80 18.04
N GLU A 10 -9.06 13.04 17.95
CA GLU A 10 -9.77 13.17 16.67
C GLU A 10 -9.27 14.37 15.84
N GLU A 11 -8.78 15.43 16.49
CA GLU A 11 -8.20 16.59 15.81
C GLU A 11 -6.81 16.29 15.25
N ALA A 12 -6.00 15.54 16.00
CA ALA A 12 -4.71 15.05 15.55
C ALA A 12 -4.86 14.16 14.32
N GLU A 13 -5.80 13.22 14.38
CA GLU A 13 -6.06 12.29 13.29
C GLU A 13 -6.38 13.01 11.98
N GLU A 14 -7.35 13.94 12.01
CA GLU A 14 -7.72 14.69 10.81
C GLU A 14 -6.61 15.64 10.35
N THR A 15 -5.85 16.24 11.27
CA THR A 15 -4.70 17.10 10.91
C THR A 15 -3.68 16.30 10.12
N PHE A 16 -3.32 15.10 10.58
CA PHE A 16 -2.34 14.26 9.90
C PHE A 16 -2.87 13.73 8.56
N LEU A 17 -4.14 13.29 8.51
CA LEU A 17 -4.75 12.82 7.27
C LEU A 17 -4.84 13.91 6.21
N GLU A 18 -5.17 15.15 6.59
CA GLU A 18 -5.23 16.26 5.63
C GLU A 18 -3.84 16.62 5.08
N ILE A 19 -2.80 16.66 5.93
CA ILE A 19 -1.43 16.91 5.48
C ILE A 19 -0.96 15.80 4.53
N LEU A 20 -1.27 14.55 4.85
CA LEU A 20 -0.96 13.40 4.01
C LEU A 20 -1.73 13.42 2.69
N GLN A 21 -2.99 13.87 2.69
CA GLN A 21 -3.80 14.05 1.49
C GLN A 21 -3.20 15.12 0.56
N LEU A 22 -2.89 16.30 1.10
CA LEU A 22 -2.26 17.40 0.35
C LEU A 22 -0.90 16.98 -0.20
N SER A 23 -0.10 16.28 0.61
CA SER A 23 1.20 15.77 0.19
C SER A 23 1.06 14.74 -0.92
N ALA A 24 0.09 13.82 -0.84
CA ALA A 24 -0.17 12.84 -1.89
C ALA A 24 -0.63 13.48 -3.20
N GLN A 25 -1.42 14.56 -3.15
CA GLN A 25 -1.82 15.32 -4.34
C GLN A 25 -0.60 16.00 -4.98
N LYS A 26 0.21 16.70 -4.18
CA LYS A 26 1.44 17.34 -4.65
C LYS A 26 2.44 16.33 -5.21
N GLN A 27 2.52 15.13 -4.62
CA GLN A 27 3.35 14.04 -5.12
C GLN A 27 2.94 13.60 -6.54
N LYS A 28 1.63 13.51 -6.81
CA LYS A 28 1.11 13.21 -8.16
C LYS A 28 1.38 14.35 -9.15
N GLU A 29 1.37 15.59 -8.70
CA GLU A 29 1.72 16.75 -9.55
C GLU A 29 3.20 16.73 -9.93
N LEU A 30 4.08 16.50 -8.95
CA LEU A 30 5.54 16.37 -9.17
C LEU A 30 5.86 15.22 -10.12
N GLU A 31 5.15 14.10 -10.01
CA GLU A 31 5.27 12.96 -10.93
C GLU A 31 4.85 13.32 -12.37
N LYS A 32 3.77 14.09 -12.54
CA LYS A 32 3.32 14.54 -13.87
C LYS A 32 4.33 15.45 -14.56
N ILE A 33 5.06 16.28 -13.80
CA ILE A 33 6.08 17.18 -14.34
C ILE A 33 7.48 16.54 -14.40
N GLY A 34 7.61 15.27 -13.96
CA GLY A 34 8.87 14.53 -13.97
C GLY A 34 9.90 14.99 -12.92
N ASP A 35 9.46 15.73 -11.89
CA ASP A 35 10.35 16.19 -10.81
C ASP A 35 10.59 15.08 -9.77
N VAL A 36 11.56 14.22 -10.07
CA VAL A 36 11.95 13.09 -9.20
C VAL A 36 12.53 13.58 -7.88
N ALA A 37 13.36 14.64 -7.90
CA ALA A 37 14.02 15.15 -6.70
C ALA A 37 13.02 15.78 -5.73
N GLY A 38 12.09 16.59 -6.25
CA GLY A 38 11.00 17.15 -5.44
C GLY A 38 10.11 16.07 -4.85
N LYS A 39 9.81 15.00 -5.62
CA LYS A 39 9.02 13.86 -5.14
C LYS A 39 9.71 13.14 -3.98
N GLU A 40 11.01 12.88 -4.09
CA GLU A 40 11.79 12.23 -3.03
C GLU A 40 11.90 13.09 -1.77
N LEU A 41 12.11 14.40 -1.94
CA LEU A 41 12.20 15.33 -0.81
C LEU A 41 10.86 15.41 -0.07
N LEU A 42 9.74 15.49 -0.80
CA LEU A 42 8.40 15.46 -0.20
C LEU A 42 8.13 14.15 0.56
N GLU A 43 8.53 13.01 -0.01
CA GLU A 43 8.38 11.70 0.64
C GLU A 43 9.16 11.64 1.97
N LYS A 44 10.44 12.07 1.95
CA LYS A 44 11.32 12.01 3.12
C LYS A 44 10.96 13.04 4.19
N GLU A 45 10.73 14.28 3.80
CA GLU A 45 10.64 15.40 4.74
C GLU A 45 9.23 15.63 5.30
N VAL A 46 8.20 15.19 4.57
CA VAL A 46 6.80 15.43 4.92
C VAL A 46 6.08 14.10 5.12
N ILE A 47 5.90 13.31 4.06
CA ILE A 47 5.06 12.09 4.11
C ILE A 47 5.56 11.13 5.19
N SER A 48 6.85 10.82 5.23
CA SER A 48 7.42 9.89 6.21
C SER A 48 7.23 10.35 7.67
N LYS A 49 7.32 11.66 7.92
CA LYS A 49 7.15 12.22 9.28
C LYS A 49 5.70 12.12 9.73
N TYR A 50 4.76 12.57 8.90
CA TYR A 50 3.34 12.55 9.26
C TYR A 50 2.73 11.15 9.21
N GLU A 51 3.25 10.25 8.37
CA GLU A 51 2.91 8.82 8.41
C GLU A 51 3.31 8.20 9.74
N SER A 52 4.52 8.48 10.22
CA SER A 52 4.99 7.96 11.51
C SER A 52 4.13 8.48 12.67
N LEU A 53 3.77 9.76 12.66
CA LEU A 53 2.88 10.36 13.67
C LEU A 53 1.47 9.75 13.61
N TYR A 54 0.92 9.56 12.41
CA TYR A 54 -0.39 8.94 12.23
C TYR A 54 -0.40 7.48 12.72
N LEU A 55 0.63 6.70 12.38
CA LEU A 55 0.72 5.30 12.82
C LEU A 55 0.89 5.20 14.34
N ALA A 56 1.72 6.07 14.94
CA ALA A 56 1.86 6.16 16.40
C ALA A 56 0.51 6.46 17.07
N LEU A 57 -0.26 7.40 16.51
CA LEU A 57 -1.61 7.76 16.98
C LEU A 57 -2.60 6.58 16.95
N GLN A 58 -2.39 5.60 16.07
CA GLN A 58 -3.25 4.42 15.95
C GLN A 58 -2.79 3.25 16.84
N SER A 59 -1.53 3.22 17.25
CA SER A 59 -0.94 2.14 18.05
C SER A 59 -0.83 2.44 19.54
N GLU A 60 -0.71 3.72 19.91
CA GLU A 60 -0.53 4.12 21.30
C GLU A 60 -1.82 4.02 22.11
N ASN A 61 -1.68 3.60 23.38
CA ASN A 61 -2.77 3.59 24.33
C ASN A 61 -2.83 4.93 25.07
N PHE A 62 -3.55 5.89 24.51
CA PHE A 62 -3.68 7.25 25.03
C PHE A 62 -4.48 7.36 26.34
N ASP A 63 -5.08 6.26 26.83
CA ASP A 63 -5.77 6.27 28.13
C ASP A 63 -4.80 6.45 29.33
N THR A 64 -3.48 6.33 29.10
CA THR A 64 -2.45 6.48 30.16
C THR A 64 -1.79 7.87 30.19
N PHE A 65 -2.16 8.77 29.29
CA PHE A 65 -1.53 10.09 29.17
C PHE A 65 -1.89 11.01 30.34
N SER A 66 -0.91 11.75 30.85
CA SER A 66 -1.13 12.83 31.83
C SER A 66 -1.73 14.08 31.17
N GLU A 67 -2.34 14.97 31.96
CA GLU A 67 -2.88 16.24 31.44
C GLU A 67 -1.80 17.10 30.76
N GLU A 68 -0.56 17.04 31.25
CA GLU A 68 0.59 17.76 30.71
C GLU A 68 0.97 17.23 29.31
N GLN A 69 0.91 15.91 29.11
CA GLN A 69 1.15 15.29 27.80
C GLN A 69 0.07 15.68 26.80
N TRP A 70 -1.19 15.75 27.23
CA TRP A 70 -2.29 16.21 26.38
C TRP A 70 -2.16 17.68 26.00
N LYS A 71 -1.74 18.55 26.92
CA LYS A 71 -1.45 19.96 26.60
C LYS A 71 -0.31 20.09 25.61
N ALA A 72 0.79 19.36 25.82
CA ALA A 72 1.91 19.37 24.88
C ALA A 72 1.48 18.91 23.48
N MET A 73 0.62 17.89 23.39
CA MET A 73 0.05 17.45 22.12
C MET A 73 -0.81 18.52 21.46
N GLU A 74 -1.68 19.19 22.22
CA GLU A 74 -2.52 20.29 21.74
C GLU A 74 -1.67 21.45 21.19
N ASP A 75 -0.63 21.86 21.90
CA ASP A 75 0.30 22.90 21.46
C ASP A 75 1.03 22.52 20.16
N ILE A 76 1.53 21.28 20.08
CA ILE A 76 2.17 20.74 18.87
C ILE A 76 1.20 20.74 17.69
N LEU A 77 -0.06 20.35 17.91
CA LEU A 77 -1.08 20.34 16.86
C LEU A 77 -1.37 21.76 16.36
N GLU A 78 -1.48 22.74 17.26
CA GLU A 78 -1.65 24.13 16.84
C GLU A 78 -0.49 24.64 15.99
N GLU A 79 0.75 24.31 16.35
CA GLU A 79 1.93 24.68 15.56
C GLU A 79 1.91 24.04 14.17
N ILE A 80 1.56 22.75 14.09
CA ILE A 80 1.44 22.02 12.82
C ILE A 80 0.33 22.63 11.96
N GLN A 81 -0.84 22.89 12.54
CA GLN A 81 -1.97 23.50 11.83
C GLN A 81 -1.60 24.89 11.29
N LYS A 82 -0.95 25.73 12.10
CA LYS A 82 -0.45 27.05 11.67
C LYS A 82 0.57 26.93 10.53
N LYS A 83 1.52 26.00 10.65
CA LYS A 83 2.55 25.75 9.63
C LYS A 83 1.95 25.36 8.27
N HIS A 84 0.90 24.56 8.27
CA HIS A 84 0.22 24.09 7.05
C HIS A 84 -1.00 24.91 6.66
N GLN A 85 -1.29 26.01 7.37
CA GLN A 85 -2.43 26.90 7.13
C GLN A 85 -3.79 26.17 7.16
N ILE A 86 -3.94 25.21 8.06
CA ILE A 86 -5.16 24.42 8.22
C ILE A 86 -6.04 25.07 9.30
N SER A 87 -7.30 25.38 8.97
CA SER A 87 -8.23 25.95 9.95
C SER A 87 -8.94 24.87 10.77
N ARG A 88 -9.21 25.17 12.05
CA ARG A 88 -9.98 24.28 12.93
C ARG A 88 -11.41 24.04 12.43
N GLU A 89 -12.02 25.05 11.81
CA GLU A 89 -13.36 24.93 11.22
C GLU A 89 -13.38 23.90 10.09
N TYR A 90 -12.40 23.98 9.19
CA TYR A 90 -12.25 23.05 8.08
C TYR A 90 -12.00 21.61 8.57
N LEU A 91 -11.14 21.41 9.57
CA LEU A 91 -10.96 20.10 10.20
C LEU A 91 -12.24 19.58 10.87
N GLY A 92 -13.03 20.48 11.47
CA GLY A 92 -14.34 20.15 12.03
C GLY A 92 -15.33 19.65 10.98
N GLU A 93 -15.36 20.28 9.80
CA GLU A 93 -16.18 19.84 8.67
C GLU A 93 -15.75 18.47 8.14
N LYS A 94 -14.44 18.27 7.93
CA LYS A 94 -13.86 16.98 7.50
C LYS A 94 -14.24 15.85 8.44
N ARG A 95 -14.12 16.09 9.75
CA ARG A 95 -14.51 15.12 10.78
C ARG A 95 -15.99 14.77 10.74
N ARG A 96 -16.85 15.79 10.55
CA ARG A 96 -18.31 15.58 10.41
C ARG A 96 -18.62 14.74 9.16
N LEU A 97 -17.98 15.05 8.04
CA LEU A 97 -18.13 14.30 6.80
C LEU A 97 -17.69 12.85 6.97
N ARG A 98 -16.52 12.60 7.57
CA ARG A 98 -16.04 11.23 7.84
C ARG A 98 -17.02 10.44 8.69
N LYS A 99 -17.50 11.01 9.79
CA LYS A 99 -18.50 10.37 10.67
C LYS A 99 -19.80 10.07 9.91
N HIS A 100 -20.27 11.00 9.07
CA HIS A 100 -21.47 10.83 8.26
C HIS A 100 -21.33 9.76 7.17
N LEU A 101 -20.14 9.63 6.59
CA LEU A 101 -19.84 8.70 5.50
C LEU A 101 -19.38 7.32 5.99
N THR A 102 -19.28 7.07 7.30
CA THR A 102 -19.00 5.74 7.85
C THR A 102 -19.90 4.68 7.21
N GLY A 103 -19.32 3.59 6.67
CA GLY A 103 -20.06 2.54 5.96
C GLY A 103 -20.28 2.79 4.46
N LYS A 104 -20.07 4.02 3.98
CA LYS A 104 -20.29 4.45 2.59
C LYS A 104 -19.20 5.42 2.08
N SER A 105 -18.05 5.42 2.73
CA SER A 105 -16.95 6.34 2.43
C SER A 105 -16.06 5.75 1.33
N GLY A 106 -15.37 6.64 0.61
CA GLY A 106 -14.36 6.24 -0.36
C GLY A 106 -13.23 5.42 0.27
N ALA A 107 -12.90 5.67 1.54
CA ALA A 107 -11.89 4.90 2.28
C ALA A 107 -12.21 3.40 2.30
N GLU A 108 -13.46 3.03 2.57
CA GLU A 108 -13.88 1.62 2.57
C GLU A 108 -13.82 0.99 1.18
N VAL A 109 -14.16 1.75 0.15
CA VAL A 109 -14.08 1.29 -1.24
C VAL A 109 -12.64 1.01 -1.63
N VAL A 110 -11.72 1.94 -1.34
CA VAL A 110 -10.29 1.78 -1.65
C VAL A 110 -9.70 0.62 -0.86
N LYS A 111 -10.03 0.50 0.43
CA LYS A 111 -9.58 -0.63 1.26
C LYS A 111 -10.04 -1.97 0.69
N LYS A 112 -11.34 -2.11 0.36
CA LYS A 112 -11.88 -3.33 -0.26
C LYS A 112 -11.23 -3.63 -1.61
N LEU A 113 -10.94 -2.60 -2.41
CA LEU A 113 -10.24 -2.75 -3.68
C LEU A 113 -8.84 -3.33 -3.48
N TRP A 114 -8.06 -2.81 -2.53
CA TRP A 114 -6.72 -3.31 -2.25
C TRP A 114 -6.73 -4.71 -1.64
N GLU A 115 -7.68 -5.01 -0.75
CA GLU A 115 -7.88 -6.37 -0.24
C GLU A 115 -8.23 -7.36 -1.35
N TYR A 116 -9.04 -6.94 -2.32
CA TYR A 116 -9.34 -7.74 -3.51
C TYR A 116 -8.11 -7.92 -4.41
N GLN A 117 -7.36 -6.85 -4.69
CA GLN A 117 -6.12 -6.92 -5.47
C GLN A 117 -5.10 -7.84 -4.83
N LYS A 118 -4.92 -7.78 -3.51
CA LYS A 118 -4.07 -8.70 -2.76
C LYS A 118 -4.50 -10.16 -2.98
N LYS A 119 -5.79 -10.47 -2.84
CA LYS A 119 -6.31 -11.83 -3.05
C LYS A 119 -6.06 -12.34 -4.48
N GLU A 120 -6.22 -11.47 -5.47
CA GLU A 120 -5.98 -11.83 -6.87
C GLU A 120 -4.48 -12.09 -7.14
N LEU A 121 -3.60 -11.25 -6.59
CA LEU A 121 -2.15 -11.47 -6.67
C LEU A 121 -1.72 -12.77 -5.97
N GLU A 122 -2.30 -13.08 -4.81
CA GLU A 122 -2.06 -14.35 -4.10
C GLU A 122 -2.56 -15.57 -4.89
N LYS A 123 -3.66 -15.43 -5.63
CA LYS A 123 -4.13 -16.47 -6.56
C LYS A 123 -3.16 -16.66 -7.72
N GLN A 124 -2.68 -15.58 -8.33
CA GLN A 124 -1.66 -15.66 -9.39
C GLN A 124 -0.36 -16.29 -8.88
N LYS A 125 0.08 -15.95 -7.66
CA LYS A 125 1.25 -16.55 -7.01
C LYS A 125 1.10 -18.07 -6.88
N ARG A 126 -0.08 -18.55 -6.48
CA ARG A 126 -0.37 -19.99 -6.39
C ARG A 126 -0.24 -20.69 -7.75
N LEU A 127 -0.81 -20.12 -8.80
CA LEU A 127 -0.70 -20.67 -10.16
C LEU A 127 0.76 -20.73 -10.64
N ILE A 128 1.56 -19.70 -10.34
CA ILE A 128 3.01 -19.70 -10.65
C ILE A 128 3.73 -20.84 -9.92
N PHE A 129 3.40 -21.09 -8.65
CA PHE A 129 4.01 -22.20 -7.92
C PHE A 129 3.59 -23.56 -8.45
N GLU A 130 2.32 -23.72 -8.87
CA GLU A 130 1.86 -24.95 -9.53
C GLU A 130 2.65 -25.19 -10.83
N GLU A 131 2.85 -24.15 -11.64
CA GLU A 131 3.68 -24.22 -12.86
C GLU A 131 5.13 -24.57 -12.54
N ALA A 132 5.70 -23.98 -11.47
CA ALA A 132 7.05 -24.27 -11.01
C ALA A 132 7.22 -25.74 -10.59
N SER A 133 6.26 -26.26 -9.81
CA SER A 133 6.28 -27.65 -9.33
C SER A 133 6.27 -28.65 -10.48
N GLN A 134 5.47 -28.41 -11.53
CA GLN A 134 5.45 -29.26 -12.72
C GLN A 134 6.81 -29.29 -13.42
N VAL A 135 7.45 -28.13 -13.59
CA VAL A 135 8.78 -28.05 -14.23
C VAL A 135 9.85 -28.76 -13.39
N LEU A 136 9.80 -28.63 -12.07
CA LEU A 136 10.73 -29.30 -11.16
C LEU A 136 10.55 -30.82 -11.17
N GLU A 137 9.30 -31.31 -11.25
CA GLU A 137 9.02 -32.74 -11.37
C GLU A 137 9.58 -33.32 -12.70
N GLU A 138 9.38 -32.61 -13.81
CA GLU A 138 9.98 -32.96 -15.11
C GLU A 138 11.52 -32.96 -15.04
N GLU A 139 12.13 -31.97 -14.39
CA GLU A 139 13.58 -31.89 -14.21
C GLU A 139 14.11 -33.04 -13.33
N GLU A 140 13.40 -33.41 -12.26
CA GLU A 140 13.77 -34.52 -11.39
C GLU A 140 13.70 -35.88 -12.12
N ILE A 141 12.72 -36.06 -13.01
CA ILE A 141 12.66 -37.26 -13.87
C ILE A 141 13.88 -37.32 -14.80
N LEU A 142 14.25 -36.21 -15.44
CA LEU A 142 15.45 -36.17 -16.29
C LEU A 142 16.74 -36.37 -15.49
N HIS A 143 16.82 -35.81 -14.28
CA HIS A 143 17.97 -35.96 -13.40
C HIS A 143 18.17 -37.42 -12.97
N ARG A 144 17.09 -38.13 -12.61
CA ARG A 144 17.16 -39.56 -12.30
C ARG A 144 17.66 -40.38 -13.48
N LYS A 145 17.13 -40.13 -14.68
CA LYS A 145 17.61 -40.77 -15.92
C LYS A 145 19.10 -40.49 -16.17
N LEU A 146 19.56 -39.27 -15.88
CA LEU A 146 20.96 -38.90 -16.03
C LEU A 146 21.86 -39.68 -15.07
N CYS A 147 21.43 -39.89 -13.82
CA CYS A 147 22.16 -40.72 -12.86
C CYS A 147 22.22 -42.21 -13.27
N GLU A 148 21.22 -42.69 -14.01
CA GLU A 148 21.15 -44.06 -14.52
C GLU A 148 21.90 -44.24 -15.85
N ALA A 149 22.16 -43.16 -16.59
CA ALA A 149 22.80 -43.18 -17.89
C ALA A 149 24.29 -43.54 -17.80
N ILE A 150 24.68 -44.64 -18.46
CA ILE A 150 26.06 -45.15 -18.48
C ILE A 150 26.83 -44.59 -19.70
N GLN A 151 26.13 -44.31 -20.81
CA GLN A 151 26.74 -43.84 -22.05
C GLN A 151 26.79 -42.31 -22.10
N GLU A 152 27.93 -41.77 -22.52
CA GLU A 152 28.16 -40.32 -22.65
C GLU A 152 27.17 -39.65 -23.63
N GLU A 153 26.82 -40.34 -24.72
CA GLU A 153 25.87 -39.86 -25.73
C GLU A 153 24.46 -39.69 -25.15
N GLU A 154 24.04 -40.58 -24.25
CA GLU A 154 22.77 -40.50 -23.55
C GLU A 154 22.77 -39.36 -22.51
N GLN A 155 23.88 -39.21 -21.78
CA GLN A 155 24.06 -38.11 -20.83
C GLN A 155 23.98 -36.75 -21.54
N LEU A 156 24.64 -36.59 -22.70
CA LEU A 156 24.62 -35.36 -23.47
C LEU A 156 23.20 -34.97 -23.91
N ARG A 157 22.41 -35.95 -24.41
CA ARG A 157 21.00 -35.72 -24.79
C ARG A 157 20.13 -35.30 -23.61
N LEU A 158 20.33 -35.92 -22.44
CA LEU A 158 19.60 -35.55 -21.22
C LEU A 158 19.94 -34.13 -20.78
N PHE A 159 21.21 -33.72 -20.87
CA PHE A 159 21.61 -32.33 -20.61
C PHE A 159 20.91 -31.35 -21.57
N GLU A 160 20.85 -31.65 -22.86
CA GLU A 160 20.15 -30.80 -23.84
C GLU A 160 18.65 -30.65 -23.51
N LEU A 161 18.00 -31.72 -23.04
CA LEU A 161 16.59 -31.70 -22.62
C LEU A 161 16.36 -30.94 -21.30
N MET A 162 17.35 -30.89 -20.40
CA MET A 162 17.25 -30.12 -19.16
C MET A 162 17.35 -28.61 -19.38
N GLN A 163 18.14 -28.15 -20.36
CA GLN A 163 18.30 -26.71 -20.64
C GLN A 163 16.98 -25.94 -20.82
N PRO A 164 16.00 -26.39 -21.64
CA PRO A 164 14.74 -25.68 -21.79
C PRO A 164 13.89 -25.69 -20.51
N LEU A 165 13.94 -26.75 -19.69
CA LEU A 165 13.27 -26.78 -18.39
C LEU A 165 13.85 -25.74 -17.44
N GLN A 166 15.18 -25.63 -17.38
CA GLN A 166 15.86 -24.61 -16.58
C GLN A 166 15.52 -23.19 -17.05
N GLN A 167 15.45 -22.96 -18.36
CA GLN A 167 15.01 -21.66 -18.90
C GLN A 167 13.55 -21.36 -18.55
N LYS A 168 12.67 -22.36 -18.62
CA LYS A 168 11.26 -22.22 -18.23
C LYS A 168 11.16 -21.90 -16.74
N TYR A 169 11.88 -22.61 -15.88
CA TYR A 169 11.93 -22.36 -14.44
C TYR A 169 12.45 -20.95 -14.13
N ARG A 170 13.51 -20.47 -14.80
CA ARG A 170 14.00 -19.09 -14.64
C ARG A 170 12.91 -18.05 -14.91
N LYS A 171 12.17 -18.19 -16.02
CA LYS A 171 11.05 -17.28 -16.35
C LYS A 171 9.93 -17.33 -15.30
N ILE A 172 9.61 -18.52 -14.78
CA ILE A 172 8.62 -18.69 -13.71
C ILE A 172 9.10 -18.01 -12.43
N SER A 173 10.37 -18.16 -12.08
CA SER A 173 11.00 -17.52 -10.91
C SER A 173 10.98 -16.00 -10.99
N GLU A 174 11.32 -15.43 -12.15
CA GLU A 174 11.22 -13.97 -12.39
C GLU A 174 9.80 -13.45 -12.18
N LYS A 175 8.80 -14.14 -12.76
CA LYS A 175 7.39 -13.81 -12.53
C LYS A 175 7.00 -13.91 -11.05
N ALA A 176 7.47 -14.94 -10.35
CA ALA A 176 7.19 -15.13 -8.93
C ALA A 176 7.71 -13.96 -8.09
N ILE A 177 8.93 -13.50 -8.37
CA ILE A 177 9.54 -12.33 -7.72
C ILE A 177 8.72 -11.08 -7.96
N ASP A 178 8.30 -10.84 -9.20
CA ASP A 178 7.51 -9.65 -9.55
C ASP A 178 6.13 -9.65 -8.88
N ILE A 179 5.45 -10.81 -8.83
CA ILE A 179 4.19 -10.93 -8.10
C ILE A 179 4.41 -10.72 -6.61
N GLN A 180 5.46 -11.30 -6.02
CA GLN A 180 5.75 -11.11 -4.61
C GLN A 180 5.97 -9.63 -4.28
N LYS A 181 6.75 -8.91 -5.09
CA LYS A 181 6.94 -7.46 -4.93
C LYS A 181 5.61 -6.71 -4.94
N LYS A 182 4.72 -7.01 -5.90
CA LYS A 182 3.39 -6.39 -5.99
C LYS A 182 2.53 -6.67 -4.74
N ILE A 183 2.59 -7.90 -4.22
CA ILE A 183 1.91 -8.25 -2.96
C ILE A 183 2.48 -7.42 -1.81
N ASP A 184 3.81 -7.36 -1.67
CA ASP A 184 4.47 -6.63 -0.59
C ASP A 184 4.14 -5.14 -0.60
N TYR A 185 4.10 -4.51 -1.80
CA TYR A 185 3.67 -3.13 -1.94
C TYR A 185 2.20 -2.94 -1.54
N THR A 186 1.31 -3.83 -2.00
CA THR A 186 -0.12 -3.76 -1.67
C THR A 186 -0.37 -3.93 -0.18
N VAL A 187 0.30 -4.89 0.46
CA VAL A 187 0.21 -5.14 1.91
C VAL A 187 0.70 -3.92 2.69
N ARG A 188 1.85 -3.37 2.31
CA ARG A 188 2.42 -2.17 2.94
C ARG A 188 1.46 -0.97 2.86
N ASP A 189 0.84 -0.76 1.71
CA ASP A 189 -0.12 0.35 1.53
C ASP A 189 -1.40 0.16 2.36
N ILE A 190 -1.87 -1.09 2.52
CA ILE A 190 -2.97 -1.41 3.43
C ILE A 190 -2.57 -1.17 4.90
N GLU A 191 -1.39 -1.62 5.31
CA GLU A 191 -0.89 -1.47 6.69
C GLU A 191 -0.71 -0.02 7.10
N LYS A 192 -0.30 0.84 6.16
CA LYS A 192 -0.17 2.29 6.38
C LYS A 192 -1.49 2.96 6.77
N LYS A 193 -2.64 2.37 6.43
CA LYS A 193 -4.03 2.84 6.68
C LYS A 193 -4.39 4.22 6.10
N TRP A 194 -3.60 5.26 6.38
CA TRP A 194 -3.79 6.61 5.88
C TRP A 194 -3.97 6.67 4.37
N LYS A 195 -3.27 5.79 3.64
CA LYS A 195 -3.29 5.69 2.18
C LYS A 195 -4.71 5.51 1.61
N PHE A 196 -5.60 4.85 2.35
CA PHE A 196 -7.03 4.78 2.00
C PHE A 196 -7.90 5.72 2.85
N GLU A 197 -7.54 5.99 4.11
CA GLU A 197 -8.31 6.88 5.00
C GLU A 197 -8.40 8.33 4.51
N ILE A 198 -7.45 8.82 3.71
CA ILE A 198 -7.56 10.14 3.07
C ILE A 198 -8.81 10.28 2.17
N TYR A 199 -9.39 9.17 1.70
CA TYR A 199 -10.63 9.16 0.93
C TYR A 199 -11.89 9.06 1.80
N GLY A 200 -11.76 9.08 3.13
CA GLY A 200 -12.87 8.93 4.08
C GLY A 200 -13.84 10.11 4.10
N THR A 201 -13.44 11.25 3.54
CA THR A 201 -14.27 12.46 3.42
C THR A 201 -14.97 12.58 2.06
N ILE A 202 -14.81 11.59 1.19
CA ILE A 202 -15.46 11.48 -0.11
C ILE A 202 -16.45 10.32 -0.07
N SER A 203 -17.61 10.46 -0.70
CA SER A 203 -18.59 9.38 -0.77
C SER A 203 -18.13 8.26 -1.72
N GLU A 204 -18.59 7.04 -1.48
CA GLU A 204 -18.39 5.91 -2.40
C GLU A 204 -18.84 6.24 -3.83
N GLN A 205 -19.98 6.94 -3.99
CA GLN A 205 -20.51 7.29 -5.30
C GLN A 205 -19.60 8.26 -6.04
N THR A 206 -19.18 9.33 -5.38
CA THR A 206 -18.24 10.32 -5.95
C THR A 206 -16.91 9.68 -6.33
N LEU A 207 -16.40 8.78 -5.50
CA LEU A 207 -15.16 8.07 -5.79
C LEU A 207 -15.34 7.16 -7.02
N LYS A 208 -16.45 6.44 -7.13
CA LYS A 208 -16.76 5.57 -8.27
C LYS A 208 -16.82 6.35 -9.58
N GLU A 209 -17.56 7.46 -9.61
CA GLU A 209 -17.69 8.34 -10.77
C GLU A 209 -16.31 8.87 -11.23
N THR A 210 -15.48 9.31 -10.27
CA THR A 210 -14.12 9.78 -10.56
C THR A 210 -13.19 8.65 -11.02
N SER A 211 -13.38 7.43 -10.48
CA SER A 211 -12.61 6.25 -10.85
C SER A 211 -12.96 5.73 -12.25
N GLU A 212 -14.23 5.81 -12.66
CA GLU A 212 -14.65 5.40 -14.01
C GLU A 212 -14.00 6.26 -15.10
N GLU A 213 -13.77 7.56 -14.84
CA GLU A 213 -12.96 8.41 -15.72
C GLU A 213 -11.47 8.01 -15.72
N PHE A 214 -10.93 7.58 -14.58
CA PHE A 214 -9.54 7.13 -14.42
C PHE A 214 -9.28 5.78 -15.11
N PHE A 215 -10.22 4.83 -15.01
CA PHE A 215 -10.15 3.51 -15.65
C PHE A 215 -10.50 3.55 -17.15
N LYS A 216 -11.33 4.50 -17.62
CA LYS A 216 -11.53 4.72 -19.06
C LYS A 216 -10.27 5.23 -19.76
N LYS A 217 -9.45 6.04 -19.10
CA LYS A 217 -8.19 6.56 -19.67
C LYS A 217 -7.05 5.55 -19.79
N GLN A 218 -7.19 4.34 -19.24
CA GLN A 218 -6.22 3.25 -19.43
C GLN A 218 -6.62 2.24 -20.52
N LYS A 219 -7.75 2.46 -21.21
CA LYS A 219 -8.23 1.59 -22.30
C LYS A 219 -8.09 2.20 -23.71
N ASN A 220 -7.52 3.40 -23.83
CA ASN A 220 -7.21 4.05 -25.12
C ASN A 220 -5.70 4.22 -25.29
#